data_AF-S3VGS7-F1
#
_entry.id   AF-S3VGS7-F1
#
_cell.length_a   1.000
_cell.length_b   1.000
_cell.length_c   1.000
_cell.angle_alpha   90.00
_cell.angle_beta   90.00
_cell.angle_gamma   90.00
#
_symmetry.space_group_name_H-M   'P 1'
#
loop_
_entity.id
_entity.type
_entity.pdbx_description
1 polymer ?
#
loop_
_entity_poly.entity_id
_entity_poly.type
_entity_poly.pdbx_seq_one_letter_code
_entity_poly.pdbx_strand_id
1 'polypeptide(L)'
;MLNFCTLFNSKYFSRGIVLLKSLEKFCLTPYHVYVIAFDFETFNALKKLNLPNVTAITLEEFEDKELLEIKKSRTIQEYCWTCTPSTIAYCIHTFNLDQCTYIDADLMFLSDPKVLLDEMGESSILLTEHRYTPKYDQSSISGIYCVQFISFKNDVRGMKALQWWRQKCIEWCYATIENGKFGDQKYLDDWYDRFEGVHVLNNLGAGIASWNVQQYCFYIKDNSVFGIDLKSKTEFHVIFYHFHDFKILSDGWWGHTGGYEIFDGAYKCFYENYLIQLLEYKDLYAGVETDEVKLPDNLSTYFPKPSAALLGRLSDRDDILYALSILAGKASSFDDAEALHFLIRNNFRLTYSDNVLSELNSLIDGKQVGFQKRIQSTFFPAKENVTYWDRGINVGPLDLENNFFEIDFDLGRFSSRDTHISWTPINFGYLSVRLESIKFESTGNINSEVRVDPKNIRHNGISQRGGWVEFIRLNPAFLNIPIPAGAGKMRLLGEWKLHRPEELGNRIFQIIRRSPFYWLQYMFINPRRFLRNIVGRIRRFND
;
A
#
# COMPACT_ATOMS: atom_id res chain seq x y z
N MET A 1 -7.50 -34.82 -0.84
CA MET A 1 -7.53 -33.74 -1.84
C MET A 1 -8.14 -32.52 -1.16
N LEU A 2 -7.60 -31.32 -1.37
CA LEU A 2 -8.15 -30.07 -0.82
C LEU A 2 -9.17 -29.50 -1.80
N ASN A 3 -10.34 -29.07 -1.33
CA ASN A 3 -11.32 -28.45 -2.22
C ASN A 3 -11.52 -26.99 -1.84
N PHE A 4 -11.43 -26.13 -2.85
CA PHE A 4 -11.63 -24.70 -2.72
C PHE A 4 -12.80 -24.26 -3.59
N CYS A 5 -13.46 -23.18 -3.19
CA CYS A 5 -14.41 -22.48 -4.03
C CYS A 5 -14.19 -20.97 -3.96
N THR A 6 -14.50 -20.28 -5.05
CA THR A 6 -14.46 -18.82 -5.13
C THR A 6 -15.58 -18.35 -6.05
N LEU A 7 -15.93 -17.07 -5.95
CA LEU A 7 -16.84 -16.41 -6.87
C LEU A 7 -16.25 -15.08 -7.32
N PHE A 8 -16.41 -14.75 -8.60
CA PHE A 8 -16.07 -13.44 -9.14
C PHE A 8 -16.70 -13.23 -10.52
N ASN A 9 -16.75 -11.97 -10.93
CA ASN A 9 -17.19 -11.56 -12.26
C ASN A 9 -16.01 -11.03 -13.08
N SER A 10 -16.28 -10.56 -14.30
CA SER A 10 -15.29 -10.06 -15.25
C SER A 10 -14.43 -8.94 -14.65
N LYS A 11 -15.01 -8.08 -13.81
CA LYS A 11 -14.28 -7.00 -13.13
C LYS A 11 -13.25 -7.49 -12.12
N TYR A 12 -13.42 -8.68 -11.53
CA TYR A 12 -12.43 -9.27 -10.62
C TYR A 12 -11.58 -10.37 -11.28
N PHE A 13 -11.75 -10.60 -12.58
CA PHE A 13 -11.13 -11.71 -13.28
C PHE A 13 -9.59 -11.68 -13.20
N SER A 14 -8.97 -10.51 -13.33
CA SER A 14 -7.51 -10.33 -13.21
C SER A 14 -6.99 -10.85 -11.85
N ARG A 15 -7.67 -10.50 -10.76
CA ARG A 15 -7.35 -10.97 -9.40
C ARG A 15 -7.61 -12.47 -9.25
N GLY A 16 -8.74 -12.94 -9.77
CA GLY A 16 -9.08 -14.37 -9.79
C GLY A 16 -8.02 -15.21 -10.50
N ILE A 17 -7.41 -14.71 -11.60
CA ILE A 17 -6.30 -15.40 -12.25
C ILE A 17 -5.05 -15.43 -11.36
N VAL A 18 -4.70 -14.32 -10.69
CA VAL A 18 -3.58 -14.31 -9.74
C VAL A 18 -3.82 -15.29 -8.58
N LEU A 19 -5.04 -15.36 -8.06
CA LEU A 19 -5.43 -16.35 -7.06
C LEU A 19 -5.18 -17.78 -7.56
N LEU A 20 -5.75 -18.14 -8.72
CA LEU A 20 -5.66 -19.48 -9.27
C LEU A 20 -4.22 -19.87 -9.60
N LYS A 21 -3.43 -18.94 -10.17
CA LYS A 21 -2.02 -19.17 -10.52
C LYS A 21 -1.10 -19.24 -9.32
N SER A 22 -1.35 -18.42 -8.28
CA SER A 22 -0.61 -18.53 -7.04
C SER A 22 -0.91 -19.86 -6.32
N LEU A 23 -2.15 -20.33 -6.34
CA LEU A 23 -2.50 -21.64 -5.80
C LEU A 23 -1.84 -22.78 -6.60
N GLU A 24 -1.84 -22.73 -7.94
CA GLU A 24 -1.12 -23.68 -8.81
C GLU A 24 0.38 -23.74 -8.49
N LYS A 25 0.98 -22.60 -8.19
CA LYS A 25 2.41 -22.49 -7.86
C LYS A 25 2.75 -23.07 -6.48
N PHE A 26 1.90 -22.86 -5.48
CA PHE A 26 2.27 -23.09 -4.07
C PHE A 26 1.56 -24.28 -3.41
N CYS A 27 0.41 -24.73 -3.92
CA CYS A 27 -0.31 -25.85 -3.34
C CYS A 27 0.34 -27.18 -3.75
N LEU A 28 1.03 -27.82 -2.81
CA LEU A 28 1.75 -29.08 -3.07
C LEU A 28 0.85 -30.32 -2.93
N THR A 29 -0.27 -30.16 -2.24
CA THR A 29 -1.26 -31.23 -2.05
C THR A 29 -2.25 -31.25 -3.22
N PRO A 30 -2.68 -32.41 -3.72
CA PRO A 30 -3.74 -32.47 -4.73
C PRO A 30 -4.95 -31.64 -4.30
N TYR A 31 -5.37 -30.73 -5.16
CA TYR A 31 -6.44 -29.78 -4.88
C TYR A 31 -7.35 -29.58 -6.09
N HIS A 32 -8.54 -29.02 -5.86
CA HIS A 32 -9.47 -28.58 -6.91
C HIS A 32 -10.15 -27.27 -6.53
N VAL A 33 -10.42 -26.40 -7.50
CA VAL A 33 -11.09 -25.11 -7.31
C VAL A 33 -12.37 -25.04 -8.15
N TYR A 34 -13.48 -24.78 -7.47
CA TYR A 34 -14.78 -24.51 -8.10
C TYR A 34 -15.00 -23.01 -8.18
N VAL A 35 -15.17 -22.47 -9.38
CA VAL A 35 -15.34 -21.04 -9.62
C VAL A 35 -16.75 -20.77 -10.09
N ILE A 36 -17.54 -20.09 -9.26
CA ILE A 36 -18.85 -19.57 -9.67
C ILE A 36 -18.59 -18.30 -10.49
N ALA A 37 -18.82 -18.39 -11.81
CA ALA A 37 -18.65 -17.29 -12.72
C ALA A 37 -19.88 -16.38 -12.68
N PHE A 38 -19.74 -15.16 -12.15
CA PHE A 38 -20.85 -14.23 -11.94
C PHE A 38 -21.28 -13.46 -13.20
N ASP A 39 -20.67 -13.77 -14.34
CA ASP A 39 -21.09 -13.33 -15.67
C ASP A 39 -20.61 -14.32 -16.75
N PHE A 40 -21.18 -14.19 -17.95
CA PHE A 40 -20.91 -15.09 -19.08
C PHE A 40 -19.48 -14.91 -19.60
N GLU A 41 -18.96 -13.69 -19.53
CA GLU A 41 -17.60 -13.33 -19.89
C GLU A 41 -16.57 -14.12 -19.05
N THR A 42 -16.75 -14.14 -17.73
CA THR A 42 -15.90 -14.91 -16.80
C THR A 42 -15.97 -16.40 -17.10
N PHE A 43 -17.17 -16.94 -17.30
CA PHE A 43 -17.36 -18.37 -17.57
C PHE A 43 -16.64 -18.80 -18.85
N ASN A 44 -16.85 -18.06 -19.95
CA ASN A 44 -16.22 -18.37 -21.23
C ASN A 44 -14.71 -18.24 -21.17
N ALA A 45 -14.20 -17.20 -20.49
CA ALA A 45 -12.77 -17.00 -20.34
C ALA A 45 -12.12 -18.14 -19.55
N LEU A 46 -12.71 -18.56 -18.43
CA LEU A 46 -12.23 -19.73 -17.66
C LEU A 46 -12.30 -21.03 -18.48
N LYS A 47 -13.40 -21.27 -19.20
CA LYS A 47 -13.52 -22.44 -20.08
C LYS A 47 -12.46 -22.45 -21.18
N LYS A 48 -12.17 -21.30 -21.79
CA LYS A 48 -11.15 -21.15 -22.82
C LYS A 48 -9.74 -21.37 -22.28
N LEU A 49 -9.45 -20.84 -21.08
CA LEU A 49 -8.16 -21.02 -20.42
C LEU A 49 -7.90 -22.48 -20.03
N ASN A 50 -8.97 -23.23 -19.72
CA ASN A 50 -8.91 -24.65 -19.38
C ASN A 50 -7.82 -24.98 -18.33
N LEU A 51 -7.79 -24.19 -17.26
CA LEU A 51 -6.79 -24.32 -16.20
C LEU A 51 -6.89 -25.71 -15.53
N PRO A 52 -5.75 -26.33 -15.19
CA PRO A 52 -5.76 -27.59 -14.45
C PRO A 52 -6.41 -27.38 -13.08
N ASN A 53 -7.18 -28.37 -12.64
CA ASN A 53 -7.85 -28.38 -11.32
C ASN A 53 -8.88 -27.26 -11.11
N VAL A 54 -9.42 -26.66 -12.18
CA VAL A 54 -10.45 -25.62 -12.10
C VAL A 54 -11.74 -26.09 -12.78
N THR A 55 -12.87 -25.91 -12.11
CA THR A 55 -14.21 -26.06 -12.71
C THR A 55 -14.95 -24.73 -12.68
N ALA A 56 -15.19 -24.16 -13.85
CA ALA A 56 -16.08 -23.01 -14.00
C ALA A 56 -17.54 -23.47 -14.01
N ILE A 57 -18.37 -22.80 -13.23
CA ILE A 57 -19.80 -23.07 -13.03
C ILE A 57 -20.56 -21.80 -13.40
N THR A 58 -21.63 -21.92 -14.20
CA THR A 58 -22.44 -20.74 -14.55
C THR A 58 -23.38 -20.34 -13.42
N LEU A 59 -23.90 -19.12 -13.46
CA LEU A 59 -24.96 -18.70 -12.53
C LEU A 59 -26.23 -19.54 -12.69
N GLU A 60 -26.58 -19.98 -13.90
CA GLU A 60 -27.76 -20.81 -14.13
C GLU A 60 -27.64 -22.20 -13.48
N GLU A 61 -26.43 -22.76 -13.40
CA GLU A 61 -26.17 -24.02 -12.69
C GLU A 61 -26.18 -23.85 -11.16
N PHE A 62 -25.78 -22.66 -10.68
CA PHE A 62 -25.57 -22.35 -9.27
C PHE A 62 -26.82 -21.80 -8.56
N GLU A 63 -27.57 -20.91 -9.21
CA GLU A 63 -28.63 -20.12 -8.59
C GLU A 63 -29.92 -20.94 -8.40
N ASP A 64 -30.26 -21.22 -7.14
CA ASP A 64 -31.57 -21.77 -6.79
C ASP A 64 -32.67 -20.70 -6.72
N LYS A 65 -33.90 -21.13 -6.43
CA LYS A 65 -35.06 -20.26 -6.36
C LYS A 65 -34.91 -19.11 -5.35
N GLU A 66 -34.29 -19.36 -4.19
CA GLU A 66 -34.14 -18.33 -3.15
C GLU A 66 -33.11 -17.28 -3.55
N LEU A 67 -32.00 -17.72 -4.17
CA LEU A 67 -30.98 -16.83 -4.71
C LEU A 67 -31.54 -15.95 -5.84
N LEU A 68 -32.26 -16.55 -6.79
CA LEU A 68 -32.92 -15.80 -7.88
C LEU A 68 -33.95 -14.78 -7.37
N GLU A 69 -34.63 -15.09 -6.27
CA GLU A 69 -35.59 -14.18 -5.64
C GLU A 69 -34.87 -12.99 -4.98
N ILE A 70 -33.87 -13.26 -4.14
CA ILE A 70 -33.20 -12.20 -3.36
C ILE A 70 -32.30 -11.31 -4.23
N LYS A 71 -31.73 -11.85 -5.31
CA LYS A 71 -30.86 -11.12 -6.28
C LYS A 71 -31.47 -9.79 -6.72
N LYS A 72 -32.78 -9.74 -6.92
CA LYS A 72 -33.52 -8.55 -7.37
C LYS A 72 -33.45 -7.36 -6.39
N SER A 73 -33.10 -7.63 -5.13
CA SER A 73 -33.06 -6.66 -4.04
C SER A 73 -31.63 -6.31 -3.58
N ARG A 74 -30.61 -6.85 -4.25
CA ARG A 74 -29.21 -6.70 -3.86
C ARG A 74 -28.46 -5.95 -4.95
N THR A 75 -27.50 -5.11 -4.56
CA THR A 75 -26.46 -4.68 -5.49
C THR A 75 -25.58 -5.87 -5.90
N ILE A 76 -24.77 -5.72 -6.96
CA ILE A 76 -23.86 -6.79 -7.41
C ILE A 76 -22.93 -7.23 -6.27
N GLN A 77 -22.35 -6.27 -5.53
CA GLN A 77 -21.46 -6.55 -4.41
C GLN A 77 -22.16 -7.28 -3.27
N GLU A 78 -23.34 -6.80 -2.87
CA GLU A 78 -24.13 -7.45 -1.81
C GLU A 78 -24.61 -8.84 -2.22
N TYR A 79 -24.89 -9.05 -3.51
CA TYR A 79 -25.26 -10.36 -4.02
C TYR A 79 -24.09 -11.33 -4.00
N CYS A 80 -22.88 -10.90 -4.37
CA CYS A 80 -21.67 -11.70 -4.18
C CYS A 80 -21.53 -12.17 -2.73
N TRP A 81 -21.63 -11.26 -1.76
CA TRP A 81 -21.59 -11.59 -0.33
C TRP A 81 -22.74 -12.50 0.10
N THR A 82 -23.95 -12.28 -0.42
CA THR A 82 -25.11 -13.14 -0.16
C THR A 82 -24.85 -14.58 -0.59
N CYS A 83 -24.13 -14.75 -1.70
CA CYS A 83 -23.83 -16.03 -2.33
C CYS A 83 -22.60 -16.75 -1.76
N THR A 84 -21.80 -16.13 -0.89
CA THR A 84 -20.61 -16.76 -0.28
C THR A 84 -20.95 -18.09 0.41
N PRO A 85 -21.89 -18.17 1.38
CA PRO A 85 -22.28 -19.45 1.98
C PRO A 85 -22.90 -20.42 0.97
N SER A 86 -23.69 -19.92 0.02
CA SER A 86 -24.32 -20.75 -1.00
C SER A 86 -23.30 -21.42 -1.92
N THR A 87 -22.20 -20.72 -2.25
CA THR A 87 -21.11 -21.24 -3.06
C THR A 87 -20.48 -22.46 -2.41
N ILE A 88 -20.20 -22.39 -1.11
CA ILE A 88 -19.64 -23.52 -0.35
C ILE A 88 -20.64 -24.68 -0.31
N ALA A 89 -21.90 -24.39 0.03
CA ALA A 89 -22.95 -25.41 0.13
C ALA A 89 -23.20 -26.13 -1.20
N TYR A 90 -23.28 -25.36 -2.29
CA TYR A 90 -23.40 -25.89 -3.66
C TYR A 90 -22.25 -26.84 -3.98
N CYS A 91 -21.01 -26.43 -3.75
CA CYS A 91 -19.85 -27.26 -4.07
C CYS A 91 -19.85 -28.57 -3.27
N ILE A 92 -20.12 -28.50 -1.96
CA ILE A 92 -20.20 -29.69 -1.09
C ILE A 92 -21.26 -30.66 -1.60
N HIS A 93 -22.47 -30.17 -1.88
CA HIS A 93 -23.59 -31.04 -2.27
C HIS A 93 -23.46 -31.57 -3.70
N THR A 94 -23.17 -30.71 -4.67
CA THR A 94 -23.15 -31.06 -6.09
C THR A 94 -22.01 -32.02 -6.42
N PHE A 95 -20.84 -31.84 -5.79
CA PHE A 95 -19.66 -32.66 -6.05
C PHE A 95 -19.37 -33.69 -4.95
N ASN A 96 -20.27 -33.82 -3.97
CA ASN A 96 -20.14 -34.75 -2.84
C ASN A 96 -18.77 -34.63 -2.13
N LEU A 97 -18.40 -33.39 -1.78
CA LEU A 97 -17.11 -33.08 -1.17
C LEU A 97 -17.14 -33.35 0.34
N ASP A 98 -16.05 -33.86 0.90
CA ASP A 98 -15.90 -34.03 2.35
C ASP A 98 -15.61 -32.69 3.07
N GLN A 99 -15.11 -31.70 2.33
CA GLN A 99 -14.70 -30.39 2.82
C GLN A 99 -14.70 -29.41 1.65
N CYS A 100 -14.98 -28.13 1.93
CA CYS A 100 -14.77 -27.05 0.98
C CYS A 100 -14.35 -25.75 1.70
N THR A 101 -13.32 -25.08 1.16
CA THR A 101 -12.85 -23.77 1.65
C THR A 101 -13.22 -22.68 0.67
N TYR A 102 -13.96 -21.68 1.12
CA TYR A 102 -14.11 -20.45 0.36
C TYR A 102 -12.83 -19.62 0.45
N ILE A 103 -12.35 -19.17 -0.71
CA ILE A 103 -11.21 -18.27 -0.86
C ILE A 103 -11.65 -17.04 -1.66
N ASP A 104 -11.36 -15.86 -1.14
CA ASP A 104 -11.68 -14.60 -1.82
C ASP A 104 -10.85 -14.43 -3.11
N ALA A 105 -11.45 -13.87 -4.14
CA ALA A 105 -10.84 -13.71 -5.47
C ALA A 105 -9.62 -12.77 -5.47
N ASP A 106 -9.45 -11.94 -4.44
CA ASP A 106 -8.34 -11.00 -4.23
C ASP A 106 -7.31 -11.49 -3.19
N LEU A 107 -7.23 -12.80 -2.99
CA LEU A 107 -6.10 -13.44 -2.31
C LEU A 107 -4.95 -13.75 -3.28
N MET A 108 -3.72 -13.71 -2.77
CA MET A 108 -2.56 -14.31 -3.42
C MET A 108 -1.86 -15.25 -2.43
N PHE A 109 -1.74 -16.53 -2.80
CA PHE A 109 -0.96 -17.49 -2.03
C PHE A 109 0.53 -17.25 -2.23
N LEU A 110 1.29 -17.43 -1.16
CA LEU A 110 2.74 -17.28 -1.10
C LEU A 110 3.42 -18.54 -0.58
N SER A 111 2.64 -19.51 -0.11
CA SER A 111 3.09 -20.82 0.40
C SER A 111 1.93 -21.81 0.45
N ASP A 112 2.23 -23.08 0.74
CA ASP A 112 1.25 -24.16 0.75
C ASP A 112 0.13 -23.91 1.79
N PRO A 113 -1.15 -23.81 1.36
CA PRO A 113 -2.27 -23.58 2.28
C PRO A 113 -2.63 -24.80 3.12
N LYS A 114 -2.09 -25.99 2.83
CA LYS A 114 -2.38 -27.22 3.58
C LYS A 114 -2.20 -27.05 5.08
N VAL A 115 -1.19 -26.28 5.51
CA VAL A 115 -0.90 -26.04 6.93
C VAL A 115 -2.08 -25.40 7.68
N LEU A 116 -2.91 -24.61 7.00
CA LEU A 116 -4.09 -23.96 7.61
C LEU A 116 -5.22 -24.97 7.83
N LEU A 117 -5.41 -25.90 6.88
CA LEU A 117 -6.41 -26.96 6.98
C LEU A 117 -5.96 -28.08 7.91
N ASP A 118 -4.66 -28.31 8.04
CA ASP A 118 -4.10 -29.19 9.06
C ASP A 118 -4.31 -28.62 10.46
N GLU A 119 -4.18 -27.29 10.64
CA GLU A 119 -4.45 -26.62 11.93
C GLU A 119 -5.91 -26.78 12.37
N MET A 120 -6.86 -26.78 11.42
CA MET A 120 -8.27 -27.03 11.69
C MET A 120 -8.51 -28.39 12.37
N GLY A 121 -7.65 -29.39 12.10
CA GLY A 121 -7.70 -30.70 12.75
C GLY A 121 -9.08 -31.37 12.66
N GLU A 122 -9.62 -31.80 13.80
CA GLU A 122 -10.94 -32.45 13.92
C GLU A 122 -12.13 -31.47 14.00
N SER A 123 -11.86 -30.16 13.98
CA SER A 123 -12.90 -29.15 13.91
C SER A 123 -13.65 -29.21 12.59
N SER A 124 -14.86 -28.67 12.56
CA SER A 124 -15.78 -28.72 11.43
C SER A 124 -15.85 -27.40 10.67
N ILE A 125 -15.45 -26.29 11.31
CA ILE A 125 -15.47 -24.94 10.76
C ILE A 125 -14.14 -24.25 11.06
N LEU A 126 -13.56 -23.56 10.08
CA LEU A 126 -12.33 -22.78 10.22
C LEU A 126 -12.59 -21.31 9.95
N LEU A 127 -12.33 -20.45 10.93
CA LEU A 127 -12.48 -18.99 10.81
C LEU A 127 -11.12 -18.28 10.82
N THR A 128 -11.07 -17.14 10.13
CA THR A 128 -9.89 -16.26 10.10
C THR A 128 -10.23 -14.95 10.79
N GLU A 129 -9.54 -14.60 11.87
CA GLU A 129 -9.72 -13.31 12.54
C GLU A 129 -9.10 -12.17 11.73
N HIS A 130 -9.74 -10.99 11.69
CA HIS A 130 -9.12 -9.80 11.08
C HIS A 130 -7.80 -9.42 11.77
N ARG A 131 -7.68 -9.69 13.07
CA ARG A 131 -6.52 -9.29 13.90
C ARG A 131 -6.18 -7.83 13.69
N TYR A 132 -7.17 -6.93 13.76
CA TYR A 132 -6.96 -5.52 13.42
C TYR A 132 -5.78 -4.91 14.20
N THR A 133 -4.98 -4.09 13.53
CA THR A 133 -4.11 -3.17 14.24
C THR A 133 -5.01 -2.25 15.08
N PRO A 134 -4.73 -1.98 16.38
CA PRO A 134 -5.65 -1.25 17.26
C PRO A 134 -6.15 0.11 16.73
N LYS A 135 -5.33 0.84 15.96
CA LYS A 135 -5.73 2.11 15.33
C LYS A 135 -6.77 1.95 14.21
N TYR A 136 -6.85 0.76 13.62
CA TYR A 136 -7.70 0.41 12.48
C TYR A 136 -8.81 -0.58 12.86
N ASP A 137 -9.02 -0.80 14.16
CA ASP A 137 -10.01 -1.74 14.66
C ASP A 137 -11.43 -1.33 14.23
N GLN A 138 -12.03 -2.21 13.45
CA GLN A 138 -13.40 -2.09 12.94
C GLN A 138 -14.27 -3.26 13.38
N SER A 139 -13.84 -4.05 14.38
CA SER A 139 -14.55 -5.24 14.86
C SER A 139 -16.00 -4.95 15.26
N SER A 140 -16.28 -3.80 15.88
CA SER A 140 -17.64 -3.41 16.26
C SER A 140 -18.57 -3.19 15.06
N ILE A 141 -18.01 -2.84 13.91
CA ILE A 141 -18.74 -2.43 12.70
C ILE A 141 -18.74 -3.57 11.68
N SER A 142 -17.56 -4.03 11.30
CA SER A 142 -17.35 -5.02 10.25
C SER A 142 -17.26 -6.44 10.82
N GLY A 143 -16.92 -6.61 12.08
CA GLY A 143 -16.87 -7.93 12.73
C GLY A 143 -15.46 -8.42 13.02
N ILE A 144 -15.39 -9.46 13.84
CA ILE A 144 -14.16 -10.06 14.37
C ILE A 144 -13.48 -10.91 13.30
N TYR A 145 -14.27 -11.66 12.53
CA TYR A 145 -13.79 -12.61 11.52
C TYR A 145 -13.97 -12.10 10.10
N CYS A 146 -13.00 -12.40 9.24
CA CYS A 146 -12.98 -12.02 7.83
C CYS A 146 -13.38 -13.21 6.94
N VAL A 147 -14.29 -12.97 6.00
CA VAL A 147 -14.75 -13.97 5.02
C VAL A 147 -13.83 -13.99 3.80
N GLN A 148 -12.54 -14.19 4.04
CA GLN A 148 -11.51 -14.28 2.99
C GLN A 148 -11.03 -15.72 2.79
N PHE A 149 -11.06 -16.50 3.87
CA PHE A 149 -10.63 -17.89 3.95
C PHE A 149 -11.42 -18.56 5.06
N ILE A 150 -12.43 -19.35 4.67
CA ILE A 150 -13.33 -20.03 5.60
C ILE A 150 -13.59 -21.45 5.10
N SER A 151 -13.39 -22.45 5.96
CA SER A 151 -13.51 -23.86 5.61
C SER A 151 -14.64 -24.53 6.37
N PHE A 152 -15.38 -25.41 5.69
CA PHE A 152 -16.40 -26.27 6.27
C PHE A 152 -16.14 -27.72 5.90
N LYS A 153 -16.26 -28.62 6.87
CA LYS A 153 -16.41 -30.06 6.63
C LYS A 153 -17.87 -30.39 6.34
N ASN A 154 -18.07 -31.39 5.48
CA ASN A 154 -19.37 -31.99 5.20
C ASN A 154 -19.75 -32.98 6.32
N ASP A 155 -19.84 -32.45 7.54
CA ASP A 155 -20.36 -33.15 8.70
C ASP A 155 -21.56 -32.40 9.28
N VAL A 156 -22.23 -33.00 10.27
CA VAL A 156 -23.45 -32.44 10.87
C VAL A 156 -23.21 -31.05 11.47
N ARG A 157 -22.03 -30.79 12.04
CA ARG A 157 -21.72 -29.50 12.71
C ARG A 157 -21.42 -28.41 11.67
N GLY A 158 -20.55 -28.72 10.71
CA GLY A 158 -20.17 -27.81 9.63
C GLY A 158 -21.38 -27.42 8.78
N MET A 159 -22.18 -28.40 8.35
CA MET A 159 -23.36 -28.15 7.52
C MET A 159 -24.46 -27.40 8.28
N LYS A 160 -24.61 -27.61 9.59
CA LYS A 160 -25.56 -26.84 10.42
C LYS A 160 -25.22 -25.35 10.42
N ALA A 161 -23.95 -25.00 10.65
CA ALA A 161 -23.53 -23.60 10.64
C ALA A 161 -23.61 -22.98 9.24
N LEU A 162 -23.18 -23.72 8.21
CA LEU A 162 -23.21 -23.26 6.83
C LEU A 162 -24.64 -22.96 6.34
N GLN A 163 -25.59 -23.85 6.61
CA GLN A 163 -26.99 -23.64 6.23
C GLN A 163 -27.63 -22.49 7.02
N TRP A 164 -27.29 -22.33 8.30
CA TRP A 164 -27.72 -21.18 9.08
C TRP A 164 -27.18 -19.87 8.48
N TRP A 165 -25.89 -19.83 8.12
CA TRP A 165 -25.26 -18.67 7.52
C TRP A 165 -25.89 -18.31 6.17
N ARG A 166 -26.10 -19.31 5.30
CA ARG A 166 -26.83 -19.14 4.03
C ARG A 166 -28.19 -18.48 4.25
N GLN A 167 -28.98 -18.99 5.19
CA GLN A 167 -30.30 -18.46 5.49
C GLN A 167 -30.22 -17.00 5.98
N LYS A 168 -29.25 -16.66 6.83
CA LYS A 168 -29.05 -15.28 7.30
C LYS A 168 -28.63 -14.32 6.21
N CYS A 169 -27.75 -14.73 5.31
CA CYS A 169 -27.36 -13.92 4.16
C CYS A 169 -28.54 -13.67 3.20
N ILE A 170 -29.38 -14.68 2.96
CA ILE A 170 -30.62 -14.53 2.17
C ILE A 170 -31.60 -13.57 2.85
N GLU A 171 -31.82 -13.73 4.16
CA GLU A 171 -32.69 -12.83 4.93
C GLU A 171 -32.18 -11.37 4.90
N TRP A 172 -30.89 -11.17 5.12
CA TRP A 172 -30.29 -9.83 5.20
C TRP A 172 -28.77 -9.90 4.93
N CYS A 173 -28.31 -9.22 3.89
CA CYS A 173 -26.89 -9.08 3.58
C CYS A 173 -26.70 -7.80 2.76
N TYR A 174 -26.33 -6.71 3.43
CA TYR A 174 -26.23 -5.38 2.82
C TYR A 174 -24.92 -4.70 3.21
N ALA A 175 -24.46 -3.78 2.35
CA ALA A 175 -23.28 -2.94 2.57
C ALA A 175 -23.59 -1.72 3.45
N THR A 176 -24.38 -1.94 4.51
CA THR A 176 -24.81 -0.93 5.47
C THR A 176 -24.66 -1.48 6.88
N ILE A 177 -24.33 -0.61 7.83
CA ILE A 177 -24.20 -0.98 9.23
C ILE A 177 -25.57 -0.82 9.88
N GLU A 178 -26.18 -1.92 10.32
CA GLU A 178 -27.52 -1.87 10.90
C GLU A 178 -27.67 -2.90 12.02
N ASN A 179 -28.03 -2.45 13.23
CA ASN A 179 -28.42 -3.32 14.35
C ASN A 179 -27.42 -4.47 14.61
N GLY A 180 -26.11 -4.18 14.49
CA GLY A 180 -25.05 -5.17 14.68
C GLY A 180 -24.81 -6.12 13.50
N LYS A 181 -25.33 -5.80 12.30
CA LYS A 181 -25.12 -6.55 11.05
C LYS A 181 -24.33 -5.71 10.04
N PHE A 182 -23.53 -6.40 9.23
CA PHE A 182 -22.78 -5.84 8.10
C PHE A 182 -22.35 -6.97 7.17
N GLY A 183 -22.88 -6.97 5.93
CA GLY A 183 -22.58 -7.99 4.94
C GLY A 183 -22.82 -9.42 5.44
N ASP A 184 -22.02 -10.34 4.91
CA ASP A 184 -21.97 -11.76 5.26
C ASP A 184 -21.07 -12.03 6.48
N GLN A 185 -20.07 -11.19 6.71
CA GLN A 185 -19.04 -11.37 7.75
C GLN A 185 -19.52 -11.16 9.19
N LYS A 186 -20.41 -10.19 9.46
CA LYS A 186 -20.75 -9.84 10.85
C LYS A 186 -21.50 -10.94 11.59
N TYR A 187 -22.12 -11.86 10.85
CA TYR A 187 -22.79 -13.03 11.42
C TYR A 187 -21.85 -13.99 12.13
N LEU A 188 -20.54 -13.95 11.84
CA LEU A 188 -19.55 -14.89 12.35
C LEU A 188 -19.13 -14.59 13.80
N ASP A 189 -19.39 -13.38 14.30
CA ASP A 189 -18.84 -12.89 15.58
C ASP A 189 -19.19 -13.76 16.79
N ASP A 190 -20.36 -14.38 16.79
CA ASP A 190 -20.83 -15.24 17.89
C ASP A 190 -20.64 -16.74 17.63
N TRP A 191 -19.97 -17.13 16.53
CA TRP A 191 -19.90 -18.53 16.12
C TRP A 191 -19.15 -19.42 17.07
N TYR A 192 -18.09 -18.91 17.70
CA TYR A 192 -17.33 -19.67 18.69
C TYR A 192 -18.21 -20.16 19.85
N ASP A 193 -19.21 -19.36 20.24
CA ASP A 193 -20.18 -19.71 21.30
C ASP A 193 -21.44 -20.39 20.75
N ARG A 194 -21.84 -20.08 19.51
CA ARG A 194 -23.08 -20.55 18.88
C ARG A 194 -22.98 -21.96 18.31
N PHE A 195 -21.81 -22.35 17.78
CA PHE A 195 -21.63 -23.61 17.06
C PHE A 195 -20.49 -24.44 17.65
N GLU A 196 -20.68 -25.76 17.67
CA GLU A 196 -19.64 -26.71 18.05
C GLU A 196 -18.65 -26.94 16.90
N GLY A 197 -17.39 -27.21 17.23
CA GLY A 197 -16.37 -27.55 16.24
C GLY A 197 -15.88 -26.36 15.42
N VAL A 198 -15.93 -25.14 15.97
CA VAL A 198 -15.33 -23.95 15.37
C VAL A 198 -13.88 -23.83 15.81
N HIS A 199 -12.98 -23.72 14.83
CA HIS A 199 -11.57 -23.40 15.02
C HIS A 199 -11.28 -21.99 14.50
N VAL A 200 -10.67 -21.15 15.32
CA VAL A 200 -10.16 -19.84 14.88
C VAL A 200 -8.67 -20.00 14.61
N LEU A 201 -8.23 -19.62 13.41
CA LEU A 201 -6.83 -19.76 12.98
C LEU A 201 -5.87 -18.97 13.89
N ASN A 202 -4.92 -19.69 14.49
CA ASN A 202 -3.80 -19.12 15.23
C ASN A 202 -2.60 -18.83 14.32
N ASN A 203 -2.47 -19.54 13.19
CA ASN A 203 -1.38 -19.29 12.25
C ASN A 203 -1.44 -17.85 11.70
N LEU A 204 -0.41 -17.07 12.05
CA LEU A 204 -0.26 -15.67 11.67
C LEU A 204 0.07 -15.49 10.18
N GLY A 205 0.45 -16.57 9.49
CA GLY A 205 0.69 -16.60 8.04
C GLY A 205 -0.58 -16.47 7.20
N ALA A 206 -1.76 -16.69 7.79
CA ALA A 206 -3.04 -16.44 7.15
C ALA A 206 -3.62 -15.08 7.55
N GLY A 207 -4.59 -14.61 6.79
CA GLY A 207 -5.40 -13.44 7.13
C GLY A 207 -4.63 -12.13 7.28
N ILE A 208 -3.45 -12.04 6.68
CA ILE A 208 -2.67 -10.81 6.61
C ILE A 208 -3.26 -9.93 5.51
N ALA A 209 -3.57 -8.69 5.86
CA ALA A 209 -4.15 -7.72 4.94
C ALA A 209 -3.80 -6.29 5.36
N SER A 210 -4.24 -5.32 4.57
CA SER A 210 -3.97 -3.90 4.79
C SER A 210 -4.34 -3.41 6.20
N TRP A 211 -5.36 -3.97 6.85
CA TRP A 211 -5.84 -3.56 8.17
C TRP A 211 -5.04 -4.09 9.37
N ASN A 212 -4.17 -5.09 9.18
CA ASN A 212 -3.36 -5.68 10.26
C ASN A 212 -1.85 -5.72 9.98
N VAL A 213 -1.44 -5.42 8.75
CA VAL A 213 -0.05 -5.54 8.28
C VAL A 213 0.95 -4.73 9.11
N GLN A 214 0.48 -3.68 9.82
CA GLN A 214 1.33 -2.81 10.64
C GLN A 214 1.86 -3.49 11.90
N GLN A 215 1.28 -4.62 12.29
CA GLN A 215 1.71 -5.39 13.46
C GLN A 215 2.93 -6.27 13.16
N TYR A 216 3.35 -6.37 11.91
CA TYR A 216 4.34 -7.32 11.46
C TYR A 216 5.49 -6.64 10.70
N CYS A 217 6.68 -7.24 10.76
CA CYS A 217 7.79 -6.94 9.86
C CYS A 217 7.97 -8.08 8.86
N PHE A 218 7.99 -7.77 7.57
CA PHE A 218 8.09 -8.77 6.50
C PHE A 218 9.43 -8.73 5.80
N TYR A 219 9.92 -9.89 5.41
CA TYR A 219 11.13 -10.04 4.60
C TYR A 219 11.07 -11.32 3.76
N ILE A 220 11.91 -11.34 2.73
CA ILE A 220 12.07 -12.50 1.85
C ILE A 220 13.34 -13.23 2.26
N LYS A 221 13.25 -14.55 2.41
CA LYS A 221 14.38 -15.45 2.65
C LYS A 221 14.16 -16.71 1.84
N ASP A 222 15.15 -17.11 1.05
CA ASP A 222 15.10 -18.34 0.23
C ASP A 222 13.86 -18.43 -0.67
N ASN A 223 13.47 -17.31 -1.31
CA ASN A 223 12.26 -17.13 -2.13
C ASN A 223 10.90 -17.31 -1.39
N SER A 224 10.93 -17.43 -0.07
CA SER A 224 9.77 -17.47 0.79
C SER A 224 9.58 -16.15 1.52
N VAL A 225 8.33 -15.80 1.79
CA VAL A 225 7.98 -14.61 2.58
C VAL A 225 7.77 -15.00 4.03
N PHE A 226 8.46 -14.30 4.92
CA PHE A 226 8.34 -14.46 6.37
C PHE A 226 7.84 -13.17 7.01
N GLY A 227 7.12 -13.32 8.11
CA GLY A 227 6.68 -12.23 8.97
C GLY A 227 7.21 -12.40 10.39
N ILE A 228 7.47 -11.29 11.08
CA ILE A 228 7.77 -11.27 12.52
C ILE A 228 6.69 -10.43 13.19
N ASP A 229 5.95 -11.03 14.13
CA ASP A 229 5.05 -10.28 15.00
C ASP A 229 5.87 -9.34 15.89
N LEU A 230 5.61 -8.03 15.76
CA LEU A 230 6.34 -7.01 16.48
C LEU A 230 6.09 -7.08 17.98
N LYS A 231 4.97 -7.66 18.42
CA LYS A 231 4.64 -7.80 19.84
C LYS A 231 5.32 -9.02 20.46
N SER A 232 5.05 -10.23 19.96
CA SER A 232 5.61 -11.47 20.52
C SER A 232 7.05 -11.76 20.09
N LYS A 233 7.54 -11.10 19.03
CA LYS A 233 8.81 -11.39 18.35
C LYS A 233 8.86 -12.79 17.72
N THR A 234 7.69 -13.40 17.52
CA THR A 234 7.58 -14.71 16.86
C THR A 234 7.67 -14.54 15.35
N GLU A 235 8.56 -15.31 14.74
CA GLU A 235 8.67 -15.44 13.29
C GLU A 235 7.66 -16.47 12.77
N PHE A 236 7.04 -16.20 11.63
CA PHE A 236 6.08 -17.07 10.98
C PHE A 236 6.23 -17.02 9.45
N HIS A 237 5.81 -18.09 8.80
CA HIS A 237 5.81 -18.19 7.34
C HIS A 237 4.49 -17.63 6.79
N VAL A 238 4.54 -16.81 5.75
CA VAL A 238 3.33 -16.21 5.16
C VAL A 238 2.70 -17.17 4.17
N ILE A 239 1.41 -17.47 4.36
CA ILE A 239 0.64 -18.40 3.52
C ILE A 239 -0.09 -17.66 2.41
N PHE A 240 -0.79 -16.58 2.74
CA PHE A 240 -1.43 -15.71 1.76
C PHE A 240 -1.51 -14.27 2.26
N TYR A 241 -1.67 -13.33 1.32
CA TYR A 241 -2.02 -11.95 1.61
C TYR A 241 -3.34 -11.60 0.93
N HIS A 242 -4.19 -10.84 1.63
CA HIS A 242 -5.47 -10.36 1.11
C HIS A 242 -5.35 -8.93 0.60
N PHE A 243 -5.54 -8.74 -0.70
CA PHE A 243 -5.51 -7.45 -1.38
C PHE A 243 -6.83 -6.69 -1.24
N HIS A 244 -7.37 -6.68 -0.02
CA HIS A 244 -8.63 -6.05 0.31
C HIS A 244 -8.70 -4.62 -0.21
N ASP A 245 -9.75 -4.38 -0.98
CA ASP A 245 -10.08 -3.08 -1.54
C ASP A 245 -8.94 -2.47 -2.37
N PHE A 246 -8.09 -3.32 -2.94
CA PHE A 246 -7.11 -2.92 -3.93
C PHE A 246 -7.83 -2.44 -5.19
N LYS A 247 -7.47 -1.24 -5.65
CA LYS A 247 -8.01 -0.60 -6.85
C LYS A 247 -6.88 -0.24 -7.79
N ILE A 248 -7.21 -0.32 -9.08
CA ILE A 248 -6.42 0.26 -10.15
C ILE A 248 -7.31 1.29 -10.83
N LEU A 249 -6.77 2.49 -11.01
CA LEU A 249 -7.43 3.62 -11.65
C LEU A 249 -7.08 3.64 -13.14
N SER A 250 -7.95 4.29 -13.91
CA SER A 250 -7.86 4.31 -15.38
C SER A 250 -6.60 4.96 -15.94
N ASP A 251 -5.89 5.73 -15.12
CA ASP A 251 -4.65 6.43 -15.44
C ASP A 251 -3.39 5.68 -14.94
N GLY A 252 -3.53 4.39 -14.60
CA GLY A 252 -2.43 3.50 -14.21
C GLY A 252 -2.06 3.56 -12.73
N TRP A 253 -2.73 4.41 -11.94
CA TRP A 253 -2.52 4.49 -10.50
C TRP A 253 -3.17 3.31 -9.80
N TRP A 254 -2.61 2.90 -8.68
CA TRP A 254 -3.17 1.81 -7.89
C TRP A 254 -3.00 2.10 -6.40
N GLY A 255 -3.81 1.43 -5.58
CA GLY A 255 -3.74 1.56 -4.13
C GLY A 255 -4.86 0.78 -3.47
N HIS A 256 -5.11 1.06 -2.20
CA HIS A 256 -6.31 0.59 -1.50
C HIS A 256 -7.07 1.79 -0.94
N THR A 257 -8.40 1.73 -0.84
CA THR A 257 -9.19 2.88 -0.38
C THR A 257 -9.41 2.92 1.14
N GLY A 258 -9.05 1.84 1.86
CA GLY A 258 -9.23 1.71 3.31
C GLY A 258 -8.38 2.59 4.23
N GLY A 259 -7.52 3.48 3.71
CA GLY A 259 -6.78 4.46 4.54
C GLY A 259 -5.72 3.88 5.50
N TYR A 260 -5.34 2.62 5.31
CA TYR A 260 -4.31 1.93 6.10
C TYR A 260 -2.88 2.38 5.74
N GLU A 261 -1.97 2.35 6.72
CA GLU A 261 -0.55 2.63 6.50
C GLU A 261 0.17 1.35 6.05
N ILE A 262 0.67 1.30 4.82
CA ILE A 262 1.43 0.14 4.33
C ILE A 262 2.92 0.46 4.37
N PHE A 263 3.69 -0.33 5.14
CA PHE A 263 5.14 -0.16 5.25
C PHE A 263 5.89 -0.81 4.07
N ASP A 264 7.10 -0.33 3.79
CA ASP A 264 7.90 -0.76 2.64
C ASP A 264 8.17 -2.27 2.60
N GLY A 265 8.34 -2.92 3.76
CA GLY A 265 8.50 -4.37 3.82
C GLY A 265 7.28 -5.13 3.29
N ALA A 266 6.08 -4.71 3.69
CA ALA A 266 4.83 -5.27 3.19
C ALA A 266 4.61 -4.96 1.70
N TYR A 267 4.94 -3.75 1.27
CA TYR A 267 4.92 -3.39 -0.16
C TYR A 267 5.78 -4.36 -0.98
N LYS A 268 7.06 -4.51 -0.61
CA LYS A 268 8.02 -5.36 -1.34
C LYS A 268 7.62 -6.83 -1.34
N CYS A 269 7.15 -7.33 -0.20
CA CYS A 269 6.80 -8.74 -0.08
C CYS A 269 5.48 -9.10 -0.76
N PHE A 270 4.54 -8.16 -0.86
CA PHE A 270 3.16 -8.45 -1.31
C PHE A 270 2.78 -7.69 -2.57
N TYR A 271 2.77 -6.35 -2.51
CA TYR A 271 2.22 -5.51 -3.59
C TYR A 271 3.09 -5.50 -4.84
N GLU A 272 4.42 -5.49 -4.69
CA GLU A 272 5.35 -5.53 -5.83
C GLU A 272 5.15 -6.82 -6.66
N ASN A 273 5.17 -7.97 -5.99
CA ASN A 273 4.95 -9.27 -6.63
C ASN A 273 3.53 -9.40 -7.19
N TYR A 274 2.51 -8.88 -6.50
CA TYR A 274 1.12 -8.92 -6.96
C TYR A 274 0.93 -8.12 -8.25
N LEU A 275 1.51 -6.92 -8.35
CA LEU A 275 1.47 -6.11 -9.55
C LEU A 275 2.21 -6.75 -10.72
N ILE A 276 3.39 -7.34 -10.46
CA ILE A 276 4.13 -8.10 -11.47
C ILE A 276 3.25 -9.22 -12.01
N GLN A 277 2.61 -10.01 -11.15
CA GLN A 277 1.75 -11.11 -11.59
C GLN A 277 0.50 -10.65 -12.34
N LEU A 278 -0.11 -9.53 -11.93
CA LEU A 278 -1.20 -8.94 -12.71
C LEU A 278 -0.72 -8.64 -14.15
N LEU A 279 0.45 -8.02 -14.31
CA LEU A 279 0.98 -7.70 -15.65
C LEU A 279 1.38 -8.95 -16.44
N GLU A 280 2.09 -9.90 -15.81
CA GLU A 280 2.52 -11.15 -16.47
C GLU A 280 1.34 -11.98 -16.96
N TYR A 281 0.19 -11.93 -16.27
CA TYR A 281 -1.00 -12.67 -16.65
C TYR A 281 -1.96 -11.89 -17.55
N LYS A 282 -1.59 -10.71 -18.05
CA LYS A 282 -2.43 -9.87 -18.90
C LYS A 282 -3.03 -10.60 -20.09
N ASP A 283 -2.23 -11.44 -20.74
CA ASP A 283 -2.68 -12.22 -21.89
C ASP A 283 -3.73 -13.27 -21.53
N LEU A 284 -3.74 -13.77 -20.28
CA LEU A 284 -4.71 -14.76 -19.83
C LEU A 284 -6.12 -14.18 -19.69
N TYR A 285 -6.23 -12.87 -19.50
CA TYR A 285 -7.50 -12.18 -19.42
C TYR A 285 -7.74 -11.22 -20.58
N ALA A 286 -6.96 -11.32 -21.66
CA ALA A 286 -7.16 -10.56 -22.88
C ALA A 286 -8.55 -10.83 -23.48
N GLY A 287 -9.33 -9.77 -23.66
CA GLY A 287 -10.70 -9.84 -24.18
C GLY A 287 -11.79 -10.00 -23.12
N VAL A 288 -11.44 -10.02 -21.83
CA VAL A 288 -12.39 -9.83 -20.72
C VAL A 288 -12.29 -8.38 -20.27
N GLU A 289 -13.42 -7.68 -20.16
CA GLU A 289 -13.42 -6.30 -19.67
C GLU A 289 -13.22 -6.26 -18.14
N THR A 290 -11.99 -6.48 -17.68
CA THR A 290 -11.65 -6.46 -16.25
C THR A 290 -11.49 -5.03 -15.73
N ASP A 291 -11.27 -4.85 -14.43
CA ASP A 291 -10.82 -3.58 -13.87
C ASP A 291 -9.31 -3.36 -14.07
N GLU A 292 -8.83 -3.75 -15.26
CA GLU A 292 -7.44 -3.91 -15.68
C GLU A 292 -6.50 -2.86 -15.11
N VAL A 293 -5.23 -3.27 -14.97
CA VAL A 293 -4.14 -2.31 -14.98
C VAL A 293 -4.12 -1.61 -16.35
N LYS A 294 -4.88 -0.51 -16.46
CA LYS A 294 -4.86 0.36 -17.64
C LYS A 294 -3.58 1.15 -17.60
N LEU A 295 -2.61 0.66 -18.36
CA LEU A 295 -1.37 1.36 -18.58
C LEU A 295 -1.66 2.63 -19.37
N PRO A 296 -1.02 3.76 -19.04
CA PRO A 296 -1.05 4.90 -19.95
C PRO A 296 -0.50 4.49 -21.32
N ASP A 297 -1.23 4.83 -22.40
CA ASP A 297 -0.88 4.49 -23.80
C ASP A 297 0.52 4.95 -24.25
N ASN A 298 1.17 5.80 -23.44
CA ASN A 298 2.55 6.24 -23.64
C ASN A 298 3.12 6.66 -22.28
N LEU A 299 3.91 5.81 -21.61
CA LEU A 299 4.68 6.23 -20.42
C LEU A 299 5.47 7.52 -20.69
N SER A 300 5.97 7.70 -21.93
CA SER A 300 6.66 8.90 -22.42
C SER A 300 5.84 10.20 -22.36
N THR A 301 4.50 10.13 -22.35
CA THR A 301 3.62 11.30 -22.15
C THR A 301 3.41 11.65 -20.67
N TYR A 302 3.67 10.71 -19.76
CA TYR A 302 3.53 10.90 -18.31
C TYR A 302 4.87 11.18 -17.61
N PHE A 303 5.99 10.80 -18.23
CA PHE A 303 7.34 11.20 -17.82
C PHE A 303 7.79 12.43 -18.64
N PRO A 304 7.66 13.68 -18.15
CA PRO A 304 8.37 14.78 -18.78
C PRO A 304 9.88 14.50 -18.75
N LYS A 305 10.55 14.60 -19.91
CA LYS A 305 12.02 14.68 -19.99
C LYS A 305 12.48 15.81 -19.04
N PRO A 306 13.43 15.62 -18.09
CA PRO A 306 14.30 14.48 -17.82
C PRO A 306 14.19 13.94 -16.37
N SER A 307 13.83 12.67 -16.20
CA SER A 307 13.74 12.01 -14.90
C SER A 307 15.10 11.42 -14.44
N ALA A 308 16.16 12.23 -14.41
CA ALA A 308 17.51 11.79 -14.03
C ALA A 308 17.59 11.20 -12.59
N ALA A 309 16.63 11.55 -11.73
CA ALA A 309 16.48 11.00 -10.38
C ALA A 309 16.09 9.50 -10.38
N LEU A 310 15.48 8.98 -11.46
CA LEU A 310 15.25 7.54 -11.60
C LEU A 310 16.61 6.80 -11.75
N LEU A 311 17.51 7.27 -12.62
CA LEU A 311 18.75 6.54 -12.93
C LEU A 311 19.68 6.30 -11.72
N GLY A 312 19.63 7.16 -10.70
CA GLY A 312 20.46 7.03 -9.50
C GLY A 312 20.12 5.84 -8.59
N ARG A 313 19.02 5.11 -8.87
CA ARG A 313 18.66 3.87 -8.15
C ARG A 313 19.18 2.60 -8.83
N LEU A 314 19.67 2.71 -10.07
CA LEU A 314 20.18 1.60 -10.86
C LEU A 314 21.69 1.51 -10.69
N SER A 315 22.18 0.31 -10.41
CA SER A 315 23.62 0.03 -10.30
C SER A 315 24.18 -0.68 -11.52
N ASP A 316 23.31 -1.24 -12.37
CA ASP A 316 23.69 -1.99 -13.56
C ASP A 316 23.68 -1.10 -14.81
N ARG A 317 24.70 -1.26 -15.65
CA ARG A 317 24.89 -0.43 -16.85
C ARG A 317 23.79 -0.67 -17.88
N ASP A 318 23.36 -1.91 -18.06
CA ASP A 318 22.36 -2.28 -19.06
C ASP A 318 20.97 -1.81 -18.59
N ASP A 319 20.69 -1.88 -17.29
CA ASP A 319 19.48 -1.29 -16.69
C ASP A 319 19.46 0.24 -16.84
N ILE A 320 20.59 0.92 -16.65
CA ILE A 320 20.71 2.37 -16.86
C ILE A 320 20.46 2.73 -18.33
N LEU A 321 21.03 1.97 -19.26
CA LEU A 321 20.83 2.16 -20.70
C LEU A 321 19.38 1.89 -21.13
N TYR A 322 18.73 0.90 -20.51
CA TYR A 322 17.32 0.57 -20.73
C TYR A 322 16.38 1.65 -20.16
N ALA A 323 16.63 2.13 -18.93
CA ALA A 323 15.89 3.26 -18.37
C ALA A 323 16.05 4.54 -19.20
N LEU A 324 17.26 4.80 -19.71
CA LEU A 324 17.53 5.93 -20.60
C LEU A 324 16.80 5.80 -21.94
N SER A 325 16.64 4.58 -22.48
CA SER A 325 15.92 4.37 -23.73
C SER A 325 14.41 4.60 -23.57
N ILE A 326 13.83 4.20 -22.42
CA ILE A 326 12.43 4.50 -22.02
C ILE A 326 12.24 6.02 -21.90
N LEU A 327 13.10 6.70 -21.12
CA LEU A 327 12.99 8.13 -20.85
C LEU A 327 13.26 9.02 -22.08
N ALA A 328 14.08 8.55 -23.03
CA ALA A 328 14.39 9.29 -24.24
C ALA A 328 13.27 9.19 -25.31
N GLY A 329 12.31 8.28 -25.14
CA GLY A 329 11.29 7.96 -26.14
C GLY A 329 11.89 7.46 -27.45
N LYS A 330 13.05 6.81 -27.38
CA LYS A 330 13.87 6.43 -28.56
C LYS A 330 13.73 4.98 -29.00
N ALA A 331 13.14 4.08 -28.21
CA ALA A 331 12.84 2.75 -28.73
C ALA A 331 11.48 2.75 -29.38
N SER A 332 11.47 2.57 -30.70
CA SER A 332 10.30 2.46 -31.56
C SER A 332 9.57 1.12 -31.42
N SER A 333 9.79 0.37 -30.33
CA SER A 333 9.38 -1.02 -30.18
C SER A 333 9.24 -1.45 -28.71
N PHE A 334 8.76 -0.57 -27.83
CA PHE A 334 8.49 -1.00 -26.46
C PHE A 334 7.18 -1.79 -26.40
N ASP A 335 7.22 -2.92 -25.70
CA ASP A 335 6.05 -3.44 -25.01
C ASP A 335 5.94 -2.68 -23.67
N ASP A 336 4.86 -1.94 -23.47
CA ASP A 336 4.61 -1.16 -22.26
C ASP A 336 4.64 -2.04 -20.99
N ALA A 337 4.37 -3.35 -21.13
CA ALA A 337 4.49 -4.31 -20.04
C ALA A 337 5.95 -4.51 -19.60
N GLU A 338 6.91 -4.56 -20.52
CA GLU A 338 8.33 -4.77 -20.22
C GLU A 338 8.94 -3.54 -19.53
N ALA A 339 8.60 -2.34 -20.02
CA ALA A 339 9.00 -1.09 -19.40
C ALA A 339 8.41 -0.94 -17.99
N LEU A 340 7.16 -1.35 -17.78
CA LEU A 340 6.55 -1.31 -16.45
C LEU A 340 7.15 -2.36 -15.51
N HIS A 341 7.39 -3.58 -16.00
CA HIS A 341 8.06 -4.62 -15.25
C HIS A 341 9.44 -4.15 -14.77
N PHE A 342 10.19 -3.47 -15.64
CA PHE A 342 11.44 -2.81 -15.29
C PHE A 342 11.27 -1.72 -14.23
N LEU A 343 10.25 -0.86 -14.33
CA LEU A 343 10.00 0.21 -13.36
C LEU A 343 9.63 -0.34 -11.97
N ILE A 344 8.77 -1.35 -11.92
CA ILE A 344 8.33 -1.99 -10.68
C ILE A 344 9.52 -2.69 -10.00
N ARG A 345 10.24 -3.54 -10.75
CA ARG A 345 11.41 -4.29 -10.26
C ARG A 345 12.51 -3.38 -9.70
N ASN A 346 12.68 -2.21 -10.28
CA ASN A 346 13.69 -1.23 -9.85
C ASN A 346 13.16 -0.21 -8.83
N ASN A 347 11.99 -0.48 -8.23
CA ASN A 347 11.37 0.36 -7.20
C ASN A 347 11.18 1.83 -7.65
N PHE A 348 10.88 2.03 -8.94
CA PHE A 348 10.52 3.34 -9.49
C PHE A 348 9.08 3.66 -9.17
N ARG A 349 8.89 4.27 -8.00
CA ARG A 349 7.60 4.78 -7.55
C ARG A 349 7.27 6.04 -8.34
N LEU A 350 6.03 6.16 -8.79
CA LEU A 350 5.41 7.44 -9.11
C LEU A 350 4.61 7.86 -7.87
N THR A 351 5.27 8.42 -6.87
CA THR A 351 4.54 9.01 -5.73
C THR A 351 4.11 10.43 -6.11
N TYR A 352 2.99 10.93 -5.57
CA TYR A 352 2.62 12.35 -5.76
C TYR A 352 3.73 13.30 -5.23
N SER A 353 4.63 12.82 -4.36
CA SER A 353 5.85 13.53 -3.96
C SER A 353 6.91 13.67 -5.05
N ASP A 354 6.77 13.02 -6.21
CA ASP A 354 7.74 13.08 -7.32
C ASP A 354 7.35 14.09 -8.42
N ASN A 355 6.21 14.78 -8.32
CA ASN A 355 5.78 15.81 -9.27
C ASN A 355 6.30 17.21 -8.89
N VAL A 356 7.61 17.46 -9.07
CA VAL A 356 8.20 18.81 -8.97
C VAL A 356 8.23 19.46 -10.37
N LEU A 357 7.05 19.79 -10.91
CA LEU A 357 6.95 20.44 -12.21
C LEU A 357 7.22 21.95 -12.16
N SER A 358 7.14 22.59 -10.99
CA SER A 358 7.27 24.05 -10.87
C SER A 358 8.71 24.55 -10.78
N GLU A 359 9.66 23.74 -10.29
CA GLU A 359 11.07 24.16 -10.13
C GLU A 359 11.96 23.79 -11.33
N LEU A 360 11.45 22.99 -12.28
CA LEU A 360 12.19 22.55 -13.47
C LEU A 360 12.18 23.57 -14.61
N ASN A 361 11.21 24.48 -14.66
CA ASN A 361 11.18 25.54 -15.69
C ASN A 361 12.40 26.49 -15.61
N SER A 362 13.01 26.66 -14.42
CA SER A 362 14.26 27.44 -14.29
C SER A 362 15.51 26.72 -14.78
N LEU A 363 15.47 25.39 -14.95
CA LEU A 363 16.58 24.57 -15.44
C LEU A 363 16.59 24.44 -16.98
N ILE A 364 15.45 24.68 -17.63
CA ILE A 364 15.23 24.41 -19.07
C ILE A 364 15.68 25.58 -19.98
N ASP A 365 15.80 26.81 -19.46
CA ASP A 365 16.12 28.02 -20.25
C ASP A 365 17.60 28.15 -20.71
N GLY A 366 18.40 27.09 -20.66
CA GLY A 366 19.73 27.06 -21.31
C GLY A 366 20.77 28.04 -20.76
N LYS A 367 20.52 28.70 -19.62
CA LYS A 367 21.59 29.39 -18.89
C LYS A 367 22.53 28.30 -18.36
N GLN A 368 23.82 28.41 -18.68
CA GLN A 368 24.85 27.50 -18.20
C GLN A 368 24.59 27.09 -16.75
N VAL A 369 24.31 25.81 -16.52
CA VAL A 369 24.45 25.23 -15.19
C VAL A 369 25.95 25.05 -14.95
N GLY A 370 26.66 26.17 -14.73
CA GLY A 370 27.60 26.12 -13.63
C GLY A 370 26.75 25.72 -12.43
N PHE A 371 27.18 24.72 -11.64
CA PHE A 371 26.60 24.49 -10.32
C PHE A 371 26.35 25.86 -9.70
N GLN A 372 25.09 26.31 -9.66
CA GLN A 372 24.78 27.53 -8.93
C GLN A 372 25.11 27.12 -7.51
N LYS A 373 26.22 27.66 -6.98
CA LYS A 373 26.75 27.42 -5.62
C LYS A 373 25.79 27.88 -4.52
N ARG A 374 24.50 27.96 -4.80
CA ARG A 374 23.53 28.87 -4.20
C ARG A 374 22.17 28.18 -4.19
N ILE A 375 22.03 27.19 -3.30
CA ILE A 375 20.77 26.47 -3.05
C ILE A 375 19.93 27.28 -2.06
N GLN A 376 18.60 27.19 -2.15
CA GLN A 376 17.69 27.77 -1.17
C GLN A 376 17.24 26.72 -0.16
N SER A 377 17.15 27.13 1.09
CA SER A 377 16.50 26.37 2.15
C SER A 377 15.08 26.85 2.33
N THR A 378 14.16 25.98 2.74
CA THR A 378 12.73 26.31 2.83
C THR A 378 12.22 26.10 4.25
N PHE A 379 11.54 27.10 4.79
CA PHE A 379 10.84 27.00 6.07
C PHE A 379 9.35 26.89 5.84
N PHE A 380 8.68 26.00 6.59
CA PHE A 380 7.25 25.77 6.52
C PHE A 380 6.63 26.09 7.87
N PRO A 381 5.51 26.83 7.91
CA PRO A 381 4.79 27.01 9.15
C PRO A 381 4.23 25.66 9.61
N ALA A 382 4.12 25.48 10.92
CA ALA A 382 3.62 24.26 11.51
C ALA A 382 2.79 24.54 12.78
N LYS A 383 1.99 23.55 13.16
CA LYS A 383 1.39 23.39 14.48
C LYS A 383 1.86 22.05 15.04
N GLU A 384 1.56 21.80 16.31
CA GLU A 384 1.98 20.57 16.97
C GLU A 384 1.64 19.33 16.11
N ASN A 385 2.68 18.60 15.68
CA ASN A 385 2.62 17.42 14.80
C ASN A 385 2.02 17.65 13.39
N VAL A 386 1.87 18.88 12.90
CA VAL A 386 1.30 19.19 11.58
C VAL A 386 2.12 20.27 10.86
N THR A 387 2.73 19.92 9.73
CA THR A 387 3.47 20.87 8.86
C THR A 387 2.62 21.27 7.66
N TYR A 388 2.59 22.57 7.34
CA TYR A 388 1.86 23.11 6.20
C TYR A 388 2.80 23.32 5.00
N TRP A 389 3.12 22.23 4.32
CA TRP A 389 4.11 22.14 3.24
C TRP A 389 3.86 23.08 2.04
N ASP A 390 2.64 23.55 1.86
CA ASP A 390 2.25 24.47 0.80
C ASP A 390 2.56 25.95 1.09
N ARG A 391 2.90 26.27 2.33
CA ARG A 391 3.13 27.64 2.81
C ARG A 391 4.63 27.94 3.00
N GLY A 392 5.48 27.23 2.26
CA GLY A 392 6.93 27.33 2.35
C GLY A 392 7.47 28.72 2.01
N ILE A 393 8.48 29.16 2.75
CA ILE A 393 9.23 30.39 2.51
C ILE A 393 10.69 30.03 2.31
N ASN A 394 11.20 30.37 1.12
CA ASN A 394 12.59 30.10 0.76
C ASN A 394 13.52 31.16 1.37
N VAL A 395 14.69 30.71 1.81
CA VAL A 395 15.77 31.47 2.42
C VAL A 395 17.07 31.07 1.75
N GLY A 396 17.84 32.07 1.34
CA GLY A 396 19.07 31.89 0.60
C GLY A 396 19.35 33.07 -0.31
N PRO A 397 20.31 32.93 -1.23
CA PRO A 397 21.05 31.70 -1.54
C PRO A 397 22.07 31.28 -0.48
N LEU A 398 22.27 29.97 -0.33
CA LEU A 398 23.21 29.36 0.61
C LEU A 398 24.42 28.77 -0.12
N ASP A 399 25.61 29.04 0.40
CA ASP A 399 26.86 28.53 -0.13
C ASP A 399 27.20 27.16 0.47
N LEU A 400 26.95 26.10 -0.31
CA LEU A 400 27.19 24.73 0.11
C LEU A 400 28.67 24.30 0.02
N GLU A 401 29.57 25.14 -0.54
CA GLU A 401 31.02 24.87 -0.48
C GLU A 401 31.57 25.10 0.92
N ASN A 402 30.96 26.04 1.64
CA ASN A 402 31.19 26.19 3.06
C ASN A 402 30.38 25.13 3.79
N ASN A 403 31.05 24.18 4.45
CA ASN A 403 30.37 23.13 5.22
C ASN A 403 29.65 23.67 6.45
N PHE A 404 29.79 24.96 6.77
CA PHE A 404 29.13 25.64 7.88
C PHE A 404 28.03 26.57 7.37
N PHE A 405 26.94 26.67 8.12
CA PHE A 405 25.84 27.58 7.81
C PHE A 405 25.37 28.37 9.02
N GLU A 406 24.95 29.60 8.74
CA GLU A 406 24.18 30.47 9.62
C GLU A 406 22.97 30.98 8.85
N ILE A 407 21.77 30.64 9.33
CA ILE A 407 20.51 31.01 8.68
C ILE A 407 19.66 31.80 9.66
N ASP A 408 19.48 33.09 9.38
CA ASP A 408 18.51 33.93 10.06
C ASP A 408 17.17 33.91 9.32
N PHE A 409 16.09 33.70 10.08
CA PHE A 409 14.73 33.66 9.57
C PHE A 409 13.80 34.57 10.37
N ASP A 410 13.09 35.45 9.67
CA ASP A 410 12.09 36.34 10.25
C ASP A 410 10.74 35.61 10.41
N LEU A 411 10.37 35.35 11.67
CA LEU A 411 9.15 34.65 12.02
C LEU A 411 7.90 35.50 11.80
N GLY A 412 8.04 36.83 11.66
CA GLY A 412 6.94 37.72 11.28
C GLY A 412 6.35 37.42 9.90
N ARG A 413 7.05 36.61 9.10
CA ARG A 413 6.55 36.08 7.82
C ARG A 413 5.51 34.96 7.98
N PHE A 414 5.35 34.40 9.18
CA PHE A 414 4.32 33.42 9.50
C PHE A 414 3.19 34.01 10.34
N SER A 415 2.07 33.29 10.43
CA SER A 415 0.95 33.73 11.26
C SER A 415 1.32 33.59 12.73
N SER A 416 0.88 34.54 13.57
CA SER A 416 0.99 34.43 15.04
C SER A 416 0.29 33.19 15.63
N ARG A 417 -0.52 32.47 14.85
CA ARG A 417 -1.18 31.21 15.22
C ARG A 417 -0.33 29.97 14.91
N ASP A 418 0.75 30.10 14.15
CA ASP A 418 1.67 29.00 13.86
C ASP A 418 2.64 28.88 15.06
N THR A 419 2.52 27.79 15.82
CA THR A 419 3.29 27.58 17.07
C THR A 419 4.59 26.81 16.85
N HIS A 420 4.79 26.30 15.64
CA HIS A 420 5.95 25.51 15.25
C HIS A 420 6.41 25.89 13.84
N ILE A 421 7.60 25.44 13.47
CA ILE A 421 8.19 25.62 12.14
C ILE A 421 8.90 24.33 11.72
N SER A 422 8.75 23.93 10.47
CA SER A 422 9.55 22.86 9.87
C SER A 422 10.54 23.46 8.88
N TRP A 423 11.69 22.83 8.75
CA TRP A 423 12.82 23.36 7.99
C TRP A 423 13.37 22.30 7.05
N THR A 424 13.45 22.63 5.76
CA THR A 424 14.07 21.83 4.71
C THR A 424 15.39 22.48 4.30
N PRO A 425 16.56 21.88 4.61
CA PRO A 425 17.86 22.48 4.33
C PRO A 425 18.12 22.70 2.83
N ILE A 426 17.71 21.73 2.00
CA ILE A 426 17.78 21.79 0.54
C ILE A 426 16.57 21.06 -0.04
N ASN A 427 16.11 21.45 -1.24
CA ASN A 427 14.99 20.77 -1.90
C ASN A 427 15.37 19.34 -2.37
N PHE A 428 16.64 19.14 -2.79
CA PHE A 428 17.12 17.87 -3.34
C PHE A 428 18.60 17.62 -3.01
N GLY A 429 18.93 16.43 -2.51
CA GLY A 429 20.32 15.97 -2.45
C GLY A 429 20.61 14.92 -1.37
N TYR A 430 21.76 14.25 -1.51
CA TYR A 430 22.35 13.39 -0.49
C TYR A 430 23.12 14.27 0.50
N LEU A 431 22.56 14.46 1.68
CA LEU A 431 23.00 15.50 2.61
C LEU A 431 23.18 14.92 4.01
N SER A 432 24.28 15.24 4.66
CA SER A 432 24.37 15.17 6.12
C SER A 432 24.19 16.58 6.68
N VAL A 433 23.40 16.74 7.74
CA VAL A 433 23.25 18.00 8.47
C VAL A 433 23.51 17.75 9.93
N ARG A 434 24.32 18.59 10.56
CA ARG A 434 24.44 18.66 12.01
C ARG A 434 23.99 20.04 12.46
N LEU A 435 22.85 20.10 13.13
CA LEU A 435 22.40 21.34 13.78
C LEU A 435 23.16 21.52 15.08
N GLU A 436 23.88 22.62 15.21
CA GLU A 436 24.64 22.98 16.41
C GLU A 436 23.84 23.87 17.36
N SER A 437 23.05 24.79 16.82
CA SER A 437 22.14 25.57 17.65
C SER A 437 20.91 26.06 16.90
N ILE A 438 19.81 26.17 17.65
CA ILE A 438 18.56 26.82 17.25
C ILE A 438 18.28 27.89 18.29
N LYS A 439 18.27 29.14 17.86
CA LYS A 439 18.11 30.31 18.73
C LYS A 439 16.92 31.13 18.28
N PHE A 440 16.20 31.71 19.23
CA PHE A 440 15.08 32.59 19.00
C PHE A 440 15.30 33.92 19.72
N GLU A 441 15.04 35.03 19.03
CA GLU A 441 15.11 36.40 19.57
C GLU A 441 13.70 36.98 19.71
N SER A 442 13.41 37.59 20.86
CA SER A 442 12.10 38.21 21.15
C SER A 442 11.94 39.59 20.49
N THR A 443 10.74 39.92 20.02
CA THR A 443 10.44 41.21 19.37
C THR A 443 10.49 42.42 20.31
N GLY A 444 10.55 42.22 21.63
CA GLY A 444 10.44 43.29 22.62
C GLY A 444 11.61 43.46 23.60
N ASN A 445 12.61 42.57 23.58
CA ASN A 445 13.73 42.64 24.52
C ASN A 445 15.02 42.08 23.86
N ILE A 446 15.95 42.97 23.50
CA ILE A 446 17.13 42.69 22.67
C ILE A 446 18.09 41.65 23.33
N ASN A 447 17.93 41.37 24.63
CA ASN A 447 18.81 40.48 25.40
C ASN A 447 18.18 39.13 25.83
N SER A 448 16.96 38.79 25.40
CA SER A 448 16.36 37.48 25.73
C SER A 448 16.47 36.50 24.55
N GLU A 449 17.54 35.70 24.51
CA GLU A 449 17.73 34.59 23.57
C GLU A 449 17.16 33.29 24.18
N VAL A 450 16.22 32.63 23.48
CA VAL A 450 15.74 31.29 23.84
C VAL A 450 16.39 30.25 22.95
N ARG A 451 16.96 29.20 23.54
CA ARG A 451 17.60 28.10 22.81
C ARG A 451 16.72 26.86 22.80
N VAL A 452 16.64 26.21 21.64
CA VAL A 452 16.04 24.89 21.51
C VAL A 452 17.16 23.89 21.24
N ASP A 453 17.17 22.79 21.99
CA ASP A 453 18.16 21.72 21.82
C ASP A 453 17.92 20.99 20.48
N PRO A 454 18.88 21.04 19.53
CA PRO A 454 18.75 20.37 18.25
C PRO A 454 18.50 18.86 18.36
N LYS A 455 18.97 18.20 19.44
CA LYS A 455 18.81 16.74 19.62
C LYS A 455 17.36 16.31 19.80
N ASN A 456 16.50 17.22 20.25
CA ASN A 456 15.09 16.95 20.50
C ASN A 456 14.21 17.27 19.29
N ILE A 457 14.80 17.78 18.20
CA ILE A 457 14.08 18.10 16.98
C ILE A 457 13.84 16.82 16.19
N ARG A 458 12.56 16.56 15.88
CA ARG A 458 12.20 15.47 14.98
C ARG A 458 12.74 15.78 13.60
N HIS A 459 13.20 14.77 12.91
CA HIS A 459 13.68 14.90 11.54
C HIS A 459 13.39 13.64 10.78
N ASN A 460 13.54 13.73 9.48
CA ASN A 460 13.26 12.62 8.60
C ASN A 460 14.51 12.05 7.91
N GLY A 461 15.69 12.29 8.50
CA GLY A 461 16.94 11.59 8.17
C GLY A 461 17.32 10.54 9.22
N ILE A 462 18.49 9.93 9.04
CA ILE A 462 19.06 8.92 9.91
C ILE A 462 20.05 9.59 10.87
N SER A 463 19.81 9.49 12.17
CA SER A 463 20.72 10.04 13.17
C SER A 463 22.02 9.24 13.24
N GLN A 464 23.14 9.96 13.31
CA GLN A 464 24.49 9.43 13.43
C GLN A 464 25.16 9.93 14.72
N ARG A 465 26.29 9.30 15.06
CA ARG A 465 27.13 9.77 16.17
C ARG A 465 27.55 11.22 15.95
N GLY A 466 27.63 11.97 17.05
CA GLY A 466 28.03 13.38 17.00
C GLY A 466 26.94 14.35 16.51
N GLY A 467 25.67 13.93 16.47
CA GLY A 467 24.54 14.81 16.16
C GLY A 467 24.30 15.04 14.66
N TRP A 468 24.99 14.31 13.80
CA TRP A 468 24.75 14.32 12.37
C TRP A 468 23.44 13.62 12.01
N VAL A 469 22.77 14.11 10.98
CA VAL A 469 21.55 13.54 10.41
C VAL A 469 21.76 13.35 8.92
N GLU A 470 21.69 12.13 8.43
CA GLU A 470 21.90 11.78 7.03
C GLU A 470 20.57 11.63 6.28
N PHE A 471 20.46 12.24 5.10
CA PHE A 471 19.27 12.24 4.26
C PHE A 471 19.58 11.63 2.89
N ILE A 472 18.78 10.63 2.47
CA ILE A 472 18.90 9.90 1.19
C ILE A 472 17.64 10.02 0.31
N ARG A 473 16.94 11.15 0.39
CA ARG A 473 15.57 11.28 -0.13
C ARG A 473 15.24 12.69 -0.58
N LEU A 474 14.17 12.79 -1.36
CA LEU A 474 13.55 14.08 -1.70
C LEU A 474 13.05 14.76 -0.41
N ASN A 475 13.30 16.06 -0.26
CA ASN A 475 12.89 16.87 0.90
C ASN A 475 13.46 16.40 2.27
N PRO A 476 14.76 16.57 2.52
CA PRO A 476 15.31 16.49 3.88
C PRO A 476 14.62 17.53 4.76
N ALA A 477 14.09 17.14 5.93
CA ALA A 477 13.48 18.11 6.83
C ALA A 477 13.71 17.82 8.32
N PHE A 478 13.70 18.91 9.06
CA PHE A 478 13.58 18.98 10.50
C PHE A 478 12.16 19.49 10.80
N LEU A 479 11.42 18.72 11.59
CA LEU A 479 9.97 18.81 11.71
C LEU A 479 9.56 19.41 13.05
N ASN A 480 8.58 20.30 13.01
CA ASN A 480 7.90 20.84 14.17
C ASN A 480 8.87 21.38 15.25
N ILE A 481 9.80 22.23 14.86
CA ILE A 481 10.62 23.01 15.78
C ILE A 481 9.68 23.98 16.52
N PRO A 482 9.60 23.94 17.86
CA PRO A 482 8.69 24.81 18.61
C PRO A 482 9.14 26.27 18.54
N ILE A 483 8.19 27.18 18.31
CA ILE A 483 8.44 28.63 18.33
C ILE A 483 8.09 29.17 19.73
N PRO A 484 9.05 29.73 20.49
CA PRO A 484 8.76 30.36 21.77
C PRO A 484 7.79 31.54 21.64
N ALA A 485 6.92 31.74 22.63
CA ALA A 485 5.99 32.86 22.64
C ALA A 485 6.74 34.21 22.57
N GLY A 486 6.32 35.09 21.65
CA GLY A 486 6.95 36.40 21.45
C GLY A 486 8.23 36.41 20.62
N ALA A 487 8.69 35.26 20.11
CA ALA A 487 9.84 35.20 19.21
C ALA A 487 9.52 35.88 17.86
N GLY A 488 10.41 36.78 17.43
CA GLY A 488 10.34 37.47 16.14
C GLY A 488 11.33 36.96 15.11
N LYS A 489 12.43 36.37 15.57
CA LYS A 489 13.47 35.81 14.69
C LYS A 489 13.93 34.46 15.19
N MET A 490 14.38 33.64 14.25
CA MET A 490 14.99 32.35 14.46
C MET A 490 16.36 32.33 13.78
N ARG A 491 17.39 31.83 14.47
CA ARG A 491 18.72 31.60 13.92
C ARG A 491 19.08 30.13 14.03
N LEU A 492 19.48 29.54 12.91
CA LEU A 492 20.04 28.20 12.82
C LEU A 492 21.53 28.27 12.57
N LEU A 493 22.31 27.53 13.35
CA LEU A 493 23.73 27.34 13.13
C LEU A 493 24.03 25.85 13.01
N GLY A 494 24.90 25.48 12.08
CA GLY A 494 25.31 24.09 11.96
C GLY A 494 26.24 23.84 10.80
N GLU A 495 26.40 22.55 10.50
CA GLU A 495 27.18 22.09 9.37
C GLU A 495 26.33 21.25 8.42
N TRP A 496 26.63 21.34 7.13
CA TRP A 496 26.16 20.39 6.13
C TRP A 496 27.33 19.73 5.40
N LYS A 497 27.08 18.53 4.88
CA LYS A 497 27.99 17.86 3.96
C LYS A 497 27.18 17.25 2.83
N LEU A 498 27.47 17.67 1.61
CA LEU A 498 26.95 17.03 0.40
C LEU A 498 27.74 15.75 0.12
N HIS A 499 27.03 14.71 -0.30
CA HIS A 499 27.65 13.44 -0.67
C HIS A 499 27.34 13.09 -2.11
N ARG A 500 28.21 12.26 -2.68
CA ARG A 500 27.86 11.52 -3.89
C ARG A 500 26.83 10.43 -3.52
N PRO A 501 25.87 10.11 -4.40
CA PRO A 501 24.87 9.07 -4.17
C PRO A 501 25.48 7.74 -3.68
N GLU A 502 26.56 7.30 -4.32
CA GLU A 502 27.27 6.04 -4.03
C GLU A 502 27.92 6.02 -2.64
N GLU A 503 28.43 7.17 -2.16
CA GLU A 503 29.17 7.26 -0.90
C GLU A 503 28.23 7.13 0.30
N LEU A 504 27.11 7.86 0.26
CA LEU A 504 26.12 7.87 1.34
C LEU A 504 25.25 6.61 1.30
N GLY A 505 24.89 6.15 0.09
CA GLY A 505 24.15 4.92 -0.13
C GLY A 505 24.83 3.70 0.48
N ASN A 506 26.11 3.48 0.18
CA ASN A 506 26.88 2.34 0.72
C ASN A 506 27.02 2.40 2.25
N ARG A 507 27.24 3.59 2.81
CA ARG A 507 27.41 3.79 4.26
C ARG A 507 26.13 3.49 5.03
N ILE A 508 25.00 3.97 4.53
CA ILE A 508 23.69 3.72 5.14
C ILE A 508 23.28 2.27 4.96
N PHE A 509 23.59 1.62 3.83
CA PHE A 509 23.34 0.18 3.64
C PHE A 509 24.04 -0.69 4.71
N GLN A 510 25.27 -0.32 5.09
CA GLN A 510 26.02 -0.97 6.17
C GLN A 510 25.41 -0.72 7.56
N ILE A 511 24.77 0.43 7.77
CA ILE A 511 24.11 0.80 9.03
C ILE A 511 22.75 0.10 9.16
N ILE A 512 21.98 0.07 8.07
CA ILE A 512 20.71 -0.66 7.94
C ILE A 512 20.93 -2.16 8.22
N ARG A 513 22.02 -2.74 7.70
CA ARG A 513 22.41 -4.14 7.96
C ARG A 513 22.71 -4.44 9.43
N ARG A 514 23.01 -3.42 10.25
CA ARG A 514 23.37 -3.55 11.68
C ARG A 514 22.23 -3.22 12.64
N SER A 515 21.11 -2.67 12.17
CA SER A 515 19.93 -2.37 13.01
C SER A 515 18.64 -2.37 12.18
N PRO A 516 17.87 -3.48 12.17
CA PRO A 516 16.70 -3.66 11.30
C PRO A 516 15.46 -2.81 11.67
N PHE A 517 15.51 -2.02 12.75
CA PHE A 517 14.37 -1.21 13.24
C PHE A 517 14.13 0.12 12.52
N TYR A 518 15.01 0.54 11.59
CA TYR A 518 14.98 1.88 10.98
C TYR A 518 13.94 2.08 9.86
N TRP A 519 13.09 1.09 9.55
CA TRP A 519 12.06 1.18 8.50
C TRP A 519 10.71 1.82 8.94
N LEU A 520 10.62 2.41 10.14
CA LEU A 520 9.38 3.00 10.64
C LEU A 520 9.44 4.54 10.55
N GLN A 521 8.71 5.15 9.59
CA GLN A 521 8.00 6.45 9.73
C GLN A 521 7.35 6.95 8.39
N TYR A 522 6.04 6.65 8.26
CA TYR A 522 4.90 7.43 7.73
C TYR A 522 4.75 7.92 6.27
N MET A 523 3.51 7.78 5.76
CA MET A 523 2.85 8.69 4.79
C MET A 523 1.42 9.06 5.24
N PHE A 524 0.97 10.29 4.95
CA PHE A 524 -0.41 10.80 5.10
C PHE A 524 -0.93 11.34 3.74
N ILE A 525 -2.24 11.24 3.48
CA ILE A 525 -2.91 11.97 2.37
C ILE A 525 -4.15 12.73 2.89
N ASN A 526 -4.26 14.03 2.53
CA ASN A 526 -5.44 14.87 2.76
C ASN A 526 -6.18 15.17 1.43
N PRO A 527 -7.36 14.59 1.19
CA PRO A 527 -8.07 14.69 -0.09
C PRO A 527 -8.79 16.03 -0.37
N ARG A 528 -8.90 16.96 0.59
CA ARG A 528 -9.72 18.19 0.40
C ARG A 528 -9.10 19.29 -0.46
N ARG A 529 -7.79 19.24 -0.71
CA ARG A 529 -7.08 20.30 -1.45
C ARG A 529 -7.07 20.08 -2.96
N PHE A 530 -7.22 18.82 -3.39
CA PHE A 530 -7.29 18.42 -4.79
C PHE A 530 -8.50 19.03 -5.52
N LEU A 531 -9.67 19.05 -4.88
CA LEU A 531 -10.92 19.47 -5.52
C LEU A 531 -11.08 21.00 -5.70
N ARG A 532 -10.42 21.83 -4.88
CA ARG A 532 -10.59 23.31 -4.95
C ARG A 532 -9.88 23.98 -6.13
N ASN A 533 -8.81 23.37 -6.66
CA ASN A 533 -7.98 23.99 -7.70
C ASN A 533 -8.46 23.70 -9.13
N ILE A 534 -9.36 22.73 -9.32
CA ILE A 534 -9.90 22.36 -10.64
C ILE A 534 -11.03 23.32 -11.06
N VAL A 535 -11.92 23.71 -10.13
CA VAL A 535 -13.07 24.59 -10.46
C VAL A 535 -12.65 26.04 -10.70
N GLY A 536 -11.55 26.51 -10.10
CA GLY A 536 -11.04 27.87 -10.29
C GLY A 536 -10.33 28.12 -11.62
N ARG A 537 -9.91 27.06 -12.34
CA ARG A 537 -9.16 27.17 -13.61
C ARG A 537 -10.01 27.01 -14.87
N ILE A 538 -11.25 26.54 -14.75
CA ILE A 538 -12.17 26.38 -15.89
C ILE A 538 -12.84 27.73 -16.29
N ARG A 539 -12.79 28.77 -15.44
CA ARG A 539 -13.41 30.08 -15.73
C ARG A 539 -12.48 31.17 -16.28
N ARG A 540 -11.22 30.86 -16.62
CA ARG A 540 -10.25 31.87 -17.09
C ARG A 540 -9.55 31.56 -18.41
N PHE A 541 -10.13 30.69 -19.23
CA PHE A 541 -9.60 30.35 -20.55
C PHE A 541 -10.58 30.62 -21.71
N ASN A 542 -11.62 31.44 -21.49
CA ASN A 542 -12.54 31.89 -22.53
C ASN A 542 -12.58 33.42 -22.68
N ASP A 543 -11.42 34.09 -22.59
CA ASP A 543 -11.21 35.46 -23.10
C ASP A 543 -9.75 35.65 -23.52
#